data_AF-A0A662UKU4-F1
#
_entry.id   AF-A0A662UKU4-F1
#
_cell.length_a   1.000
_cell.length_b   1.000
_cell.length_c   1.000
_cell.angle_alpha   90.00
_cell.angle_beta   90.00
_cell.angle_gamma   90.00
#
_symmetry.space_group_name_H-M   'P 1'
#
loop_
_entity.id
_entity.type
_entity.pdbx_description
1 polymer ?
#
loop_
_entity_poly.entity_id
_entity_poly.type
_entity_poly.pdbx_seq_one_letter_code
_entity_poly.pdbx_strand_id
1 'polypeptide(L)'
;MTEAEALVRLSRMTASSNDPELTAEELDDLLSMCKVMDADGRAPDDEDWEPTWDLNRGAAEGWRWKAAKAASRFDFTADGASFDRSQITEHCERMARQYSRRITSNVELPGPLATEA
;
A
#
# COMPACT_ATOMS: atom_id res chain seq x y z
N MET A 1 9.42 -3.73 14.79
CA MET A 1 8.54 -4.63 13.99
C MET A 1 9.46 -5.44 13.10
N THR A 2 9.20 -6.72 12.91
CA THR A 2 9.99 -7.54 11.97
C THR A 2 9.32 -7.55 10.60
N GLU A 3 10.06 -7.95 9.57
CA GLU A 3 9.53 -8.05 8.20
C GLU A 3 8.36 -9.03 8.10
N ALA A 4 8.46 -10.18 8.77
CA ALA A 4 7.39 -11.17 8.82
C ALA A 4 6.11 -10.60 9.49
N GLU A 5 6.26 -9.85 10.58
CA GLU A 5 5.14 -9.17 11.24
C GLU A 5 4.52 -8.08 10.35
N ALA A 6 5.36 -7.34 9.63
CA ALA A 6 4.96 -6.30 8.69
C ALA A 6 4.13 -6.89 7.54
N LEU A 7 4.57 -8.02 6.98
CA LEU A 7 3.86 -8.74 5.91
C LEU A 7 2.49 -9.26 6.39
N VAL A 8 2.43 -9.88 7.58
CA VAL A 8 1.17 -10.34 8.18
C VAL A 8 0.21 -9.17 8.40
N ARG A 9 0.72 -8.02 8.85
CA ARG A 9 -0.09 -6.82 9.05
C ARG A 9 -0.58 -6.24 7.72
N LEU A 10 0.27 -6.18 6.70
CA LEU A 10 -0.08 -5.70 5.38
C LEU A 10 -1.17 -6.56 4.73
N SER A 11 -1.04 -7.90 4.82
CA SER A 11 -2.07 -8.85 4.36
C SER A 11 -3.45 -8.58 4.99
N ARG A 12 -3.49 -8.30 6.30
CA ARG A 12 -4.74 -7.95 6.99
C ARG A 12 -5.29 -6.59 6.55
N MET A 13 -4.42 -5.60 6.32
CA MET A 13 -4.83 -4.25 5.90
C MET A 13 -5.45 -4.23 4.49
N THR A 14 -5.01 -5.12 3.61
CA THR A 14 -5.50 -5.25 2.22
C THR A 14 -6.58 -6.32 2.04
N ALA A 15 -6.94 -7.03 3.12
CA ALA A 15 -7.79 -8.22 3.07
C ALA A 15 -7.34 -9.15 1.93
N SER A 16 -6.05 -9.51 1.91
CA SER A 16 -5.39 -10.13 0.75
C SER A 16 -6.05 -11.42 0.27
N SER A 17 -6.63 -12.20 1.18
CA SER A 17 -7.32 -13.46 0.88
C SER A 17 -8.76 -13.30 0.39
N ASN A 18 -9.31 -12.08 0.38
CA ASN A 18 -10.66 -11.84 -0.13
C ASN A 18 -10.57 -11.41 -1.60
N ASP A 19 -11.49 -11.89 -2.43
CA ASP A 19 -11.59 -11.45 -3.82
C ASP A 19 -11.75 -9.91 -3.91
N PRO A 20 -10.97 -9.22 -4.76
CA PRO A 20 -9.85 -9.71 -5.56
C PRO A 20 -8.62 -10.10 -4.72
N GLU A 21 -8.12 -11.32 -4.89
CA GLU A 21 -7.02 -11.84 -4.08
C GLU A 21 -5.65 -11.22 -4.46
N LEU A 22 -4.79 -11.04 -3.45
CA LEU A 22 -3.38 -10.69 -3.62
C LEU A 22 -2.51 -11.92 -3.32
N THR A 23 -1.56 -12.22 -4.20
CA THR A 23 -0.61 -13.31 -4.03
C THR A 23 0.45 -12.98 -2.97
N ALA A 24 1.19 -13.99 -2.52
CA ALA A 24 2.30 -13.77 -1.59
C ALA A 24 3.41 -12.90 -2.22
N GLU A 25 3.69 -13.08 -3.51
CA GLU A 25 4.66 -12.27 -4.27
C GLU A 25 4.21 -10.82 -4.36
N GLU A 26 2.92 -10.57 -4.64
CA GLU A 26 2.38 -9.21 -4.67
C GLU A 26 2.47 -8.53 -3.30
N LEU A 27 2.30 -9.27 -2.20
CA LEU A 27 2.46 -8.73 -0.84
C LEU A 27 3.94 -8.40 -0.53
N ASP A 28 4.88 -9.17 -1.05
CA ASP A 28 6.32 -8.91 -0.90
C ASP A 28 6.72 -7.64 -1.66
N ASP A 29 6.26 -7.50 -2.91
CA ASP A 29 6.45 -6.28 -3.71
C ASP A 29 5.87 -5.04 -3.00
N LEU A 30 4.64 -5.17 -2.46
CA LEU A 30 3.99 -4.11 -1.70
C LEU A 30 4.77 -3.75 -0.44
N LEU A 31 5.32 -4.73 0.28
CA LEU A 31 6.11 -4.50 1.49
C LEU A 31 7.46 -3.84 1.18
N SER A 32 8.10 -4.23 0.07
CA SER A 32 9.34 -3.63 -0.41
C SER A 32 9.19 -2.12 -0.63
N MET A 33 8.07 -1.69 -1.22
CA MET A 33 7.75 -0.26 -1.39
C MET A 33 7.43 0.48 -0.08
N CYS A 34 7.15 -0.24 1.01
CA CYS A 34 6.84 0.37 2.30
C CYS A 34 8.09 0.75 3.10
N LYS A 35 9.29 0.29 2.72
CA LYS A 35 10.52 0.61 3.47
C LYS A 35 10.75 2.11 3.49
N VAL A 36 10.95 2.67 4.68
CA VAL A 36 11.23 4.09 4.90
C VAL A 36 12.47 4.25 5.76
N MET A 37 13.03 5.47 5.79
CA MET A 37 14.15 5.77 6.67
C MET A 37 13.82 5.44 8.13
N ASP A 38 14.82 4.95 8.85
CA ASP A 38 14.69 4.68 10.28
C ASP A 38 14.71 5.96 11.13
N ALA A 39 14.62 5.81 12.44
CA ALA A 39 14.62 6.94 13.39
C ALA A 39 15.96 7.70 13.43
N ASP A 40 17.06 7.07 13.01
CA ASP A 40 18.39 7.66 12.93
C ASP A 40 18.66 8.32 11.55
N GLY A 41 17.68 8.27 10.63
CA GLY A 41 17.78 8.83 9.28
C GLY A 41 18.51 7.94 8.29
N ARG A 42 18.73 6.65 8.60
CA ARG A 42 19.37 5.71 7.68
C ARG A 42 18.37 5.24 6.63
N ALA A 43 18.81 5.14 5.38
CA ALA A 43 17.98 4.64 4.30
C ALA A 43 17.94 3.10 4.29
N PRO A 44 16.93 2.46 3.66
CA PRO A 44 16.79 1.00 3.66
C PRO A 44 17.92 0.19 3.01
N ASP A 45 18.81 0.86 2.28
CA ASP A 45 20.02 0.30 1.68
C ASP A 45 21.28 0.44 2.57
N ASP A 46 21.16 1.12 3.72
CA ASP A 46 22.20 1.21 4.73
C ASP A 46 22.29 -0.10 5.53
N GLU A 47 23.51 -0.54 5.84
CA GLU A 47 23.77 -1.79 6.58
C GLU A 47 23.25 -1.72 8.02
N ASP A 48 23.23 -0.53 8.62
CA ASP A 48 22.79 -0.29 10.00
C ASP A 48 21.31 0.13 10.07
N TRP A 49 20.57 0.06 8.97
CA TRP A 49 19.16 0.44 8.93
C TRP A 49 18.30 -0.41 9.87
N GLU A 50 17.56 0.26 10.76
CA GLU A 50 16.56 -0.43 11.58
C GLU A 50 15.23 -0.62 10.79
N PRO A 51 14.71 -1.85 10.67
CA PRO A 51 13.53 -2.12 9.86
C PRO A 51 12.31 -1.25 10.21
N THR A 52 11.98 -0.34 9.29
CA THR A 52 10.92 0.66 9.44
C THR A 52 10.06 0.71 8.18
N TRP A 53 8.73 0.65 8.33
CA TRP A 53 7.81 0.57 7.19
C TRP A 53 6.62 1.54 7.33
N ASP A 54 6.25 2.19 6.23
CA ASP A 54 4.93 2.80 6.05
C ASP A 54 3.96 1.80 5.42
N LEU A 55 3.30 1.00 6.25
CA LEU A 55 2.32 0.01 5.81
C LEU A 55 1.05 0.64 5.21
N ASN A 56 0.75 1.92 5.49
CA ASN A 56 -0.40 2.59 4.84
C ASN A 56 -0.12 2.81 3.36
N ARG A 57 1.14 3.03 2.98
CA ARG A 57 1.55 3.14 1.58
C ARG A 57 1.30 1.84 0.83
N GLY A 58 1.79 0.71 1.36
CA GLY A 58 1.55 -0.61 0.77
C GLY A 58 0.08 -0.99 0.77
N ALA A 59 -0.67 -0.67 1.83
CA ALA A 59 -2.10 -0.95 1.86
C ALA A 59 -2.86 -0.15 0.80
N ALA A 60 -2.56 1.15 0.65
CA ALA A 60 -3.18 1.99 -0.37
C ALA A 60 -2.93 1.42 -1.77
N GLU A 61 -1.69 1.01 -2.06
CA GLU A 61 -1.31 0.45 -3.36
C GLU A 61 -1.92 -0.95 -3.58
N GLY A 62 -1.93 -1.81 -2.57
CA GLY A 62 -2.58 -3.12 -2.64
C GLY A 62 -4.08 -3.02 -2.96
N TRP A 63 -4.78 -2.04 -2.39
CA TRP A 63 -6.17 -1.76 -2.75
C TRP A 63 -6.33 -1.25 -4.19
N ARG A 64 -5.36 -0.52 -4.75
CA ARG A 64 -5.36 -0.14 -6.18
C ARG A 64 -5.14 -1.33 -7.09
N TRP A 65 -4.25 -2.25 -6.72
CA TRP A 65 -4.02 -3.48 -7.48
C TRP A 65 -5.28 -4.34 -7.51
N LYS A 66 -5.96 -4.46 -6.36
CA LYS A 66 -7.28 -5.12 -6.29
C LYS A 66 -8.31 -4.43 -7.18
N ALA A 67 -8.37 -3.09 -7.18
CA ALA A 67 -9.26 -2.36 -8.08
C ALA A 67 -8.96 -2.65 -9.57
N ALA A 68 -7.68 -2.70 -9.96
CA ALA A 68 -7.27 -3.06 -11.32
C ALA A 68 -7.70 -4.50 -11.69
N LYS A 69 -7.54 -5.46 -10.76
CA LYS A 69 -8.01 -6.84 -10.95
C LYS A 69 -9.53 -6.95 -11.03
N ALA A 70 -10.26 -6.13 -10.29
CA ALA A 70 -11.73 -6.06 -10.39
C ALA A 70 -12.17 -5.46 -11.73
N ALA A 71 -11.51 -4.38 -12.17
CA ALA A 71 -11.81 -3.68 -13.41
C ALA A 71 -11.48 -4.49 -14.67
N SER A 72 -10.49 -5.39 -14.61
CA SER A 72 -10.15 -6.27 -15.74
C SER A 72 -11.16 -7.40 -15.98
N ARG A 73 -12.10 -7.62 -15.06
CA ARG A 73 -13.19 -8.59 -15.23
C ARG A 73 -14.33 -7.92 -16.00
N PHE A 74 -14.71 -8.50 -17.15
CA PHE A 74 -15.75 -7.95 -18.01
C PHE A 74 -17.12 -7.88 -17.31
N ASP A 75 -17.82 -6.77 -17.52
CA ASP A 75 -19.23 -6.62 -17.16
C ASP A 75 -20.12 -7.43 -18.11
N PHE A 76 -20.54 -8.62 -17.67
CA PHE A 76 -21.64 -9.34 -18.28
C PHE A 76 -22.96 -8.97 -17.60
N THR A 77 -23.90 -8.45 -18.38
CA THR A 77 -25.26 -8.07 -17.94
C THR A 77 -26.30 -9.00 -18.54
N ALA A 78 -27.06 -9.67 -17.68
CA ALA A 78 -28.25 -10.43 -18.03
C ALA A 78 -29.34 -10.20 -16.97
N ASP A 79 -30.56 -9.91 -17.43
CA ASP A 79 -31.81 -9.87 -16.64
C ASP A 79 -31.85 -8.96 -15.37
N GLY A 80 -31.20 -7.80 -15.43
CA GLY A 80 -31.56 -6.65 -14.57
C GLY A 80 -30.73 -6.42 -13.31
N ALA A 81 -29.69 -7.22 -13.05
CA ALA A 81 -28.74 -6.95 -11.96
C ALA A 81 -27.29 -7.14 -12.44
N SER A 82 -26.56 -6.02 -12.62
CA SER A 82 -25.12 -6.00 -12.94
C SER A 82 -24.36 -5.02 -12.05
N PHE A 83 -24.60 -5.07 -10.75
CA PHE A 83 -24.08 -4.07 -9.82
C PHE A 83 -22.86 -4.54 -9.01
N ASP A 84 -22.54 -5.83 -8.96
CA ASP A 84 -21.53 -6.32 -8.01
C ASP A 84 -20.10 -5.89 -8.35
N ARG A 85 -19.73 -5.79 -9.64
CA ARG A 85 -18.33 -5.51 -10.06
C ARG A 85 -17.92 -4.06 -9.89
N SER A 86 -18.76 -3.13 -10.36
CA SER A 86 -18.54 -1.69 -10.20
C SER A 86 -18.51 -1.30 -8.71
N GLN A 87 -19.33 -1.94 -7.88
CA GLN A 87 -19.30 -1.79 -6.42
C GLN A 87 -17.99 -2.29 -5.80
N ILE A 88 -17.44 -3.42 -6.25
CA ILE A 88 -16.15 -3.93 -5.80
C ILE A 88 -15.03 -2.95 -6.16
N THR A 89 -14.97 -2.50 -7.41
CA THR A 89 -13.95 -1.52 -7.85
C THR A 89 -14.06 -0.22 -7.05
N GLU A 90 -15.26 0.34 -6.89
CA GLU A 90 -15.48 1.56 -6.09
C GLU A 90 -15.08 1.36 -4.61
N HIS A 91 -15.39 0.18 -4.04
CA HIS A 91 -14.96 -0.17 -2.70
C HIS A 91 -13.43 -0.18 -2.58
N CYS A 92 -12.74 -0.86 -3.51
CA CYS A 92 -11.29 -0.92 -3.54
C CYS A 92 -10.67 0.49 -3.66
N GLU A 93 -11.18 1.33 -4.55
CA GLU A 93 -10.73 2.72 -4.70
C GLU A 93 -10.98 3.57 -3.45
N ARG A 94 -12.12 3.36 -2.77
CA ARG A 94 -12.43 4.03 -1.50
C ARG A 94 -11.45 3.61 -0.41
N MET A 95 -11.13 2.32 -0.32
CA MET A 95 -10.13 1.82 0.64
C MET A 95 -8.73 2.36 0.33
N ALA A 96 -8.33 2.38 -0.94
CA ALA A 96 -7.07 2.98 -1.38
C ALA A 96 -6.96 4.45 -0.94
N ARG A 97 -8.03 5.24 -1.14
CA ARG A 97 -8.11 6.64 -0.70
C ARG A 97 -8.07 6.80 0.82
N GLN A 98 -8.62 5.85 1.58
CA GLN A 98 -8.60 5.92 3.04
C GLN A 98 -7.17 5.72 3.58
N TYR A 99 -6.44 4.74 3.06
CA TYR A 99 -5.06 4.50 3.45
C TYR A 99 -4.11 5.58 2.93
N SER A 100 -4.34 6.09 1.71
CA SER A 100 -3.48 7.14 1.15
C SER A 100 -3.46 8.43 1.99
N ARG A 101 -4.57 8.75 2.67
CA ARG A 101 -4.67 9.90 3.58
C ARG A 101 -3.83 9.74 4.87
N ARG A 102 -3.35 8.52 5.15
CA ARG A 102 -2.59 8.16 6.35
C ARG A 102 -1.14 7.77 6.02
N ILE A 103 -0.72 7.95 4.77
CA ILE A 103 0.67 7.75 4.36
C ILE A 103 1.52 8.80 5.06
N THR A 104 2.54 8.35 5.76
CA THR A 104 3.51 9.22 6.42
C THR A 104 4.67 9.41 5.46
N SER A 105 4.85 10.65 4.99
CA SER A 105 5.97 10.98 4.11
C SER A 105 7.10 11.55 4.96
N ASN A 106 8.26 10.89 4.98
CA ASN A 106 9.49 11.55 5.44
C ASN A 106 10.13 12.21 4.21
N VAL A 107 10.05 13.54 4.13
CA VAL A 107 10.67 14.32 3.05
C VAL A 107 11.90 14.97 3.65
N GLU A 108 13.09 14.57 3.22
CA GLU A 108 14.27 15.38 3.43
C GLU A 108 14.11 16.65 2.59
N LEU A 109 14.04 17.80 3.27
CA LEU A 109 14.06 19.09 2.61
C LEU A 109 15.53 19.42 2.29
N PRO A 110 15.95 19.45 1.01
CA PRO A 110 17.28 19.94 0.68
C PRO A 110 17.35 21.44 1.01
N GLY A 111 18.08 21.78 2.08
CA GLY A 111 18.26 23.18 2.49
C GLY A 111 19.35 23.89 1.68
N PRO A 112 19.12 25.18 1.36
CA PRO A 112 20.11 26.21 1.66
C PRO A 112 19.43 27.35 2.43
N LEU A 113 19.18 27.13 3.73
CA LEU A 113 18.83 28.20 4.69
C LEU A 113 19.50 27.95 6.05
N ALA A 114 20.72 27.40 6.06
CA ALA A 114 21.64 27.63 7.17
C ALA A 114 22.17 29.06 7.00
N THR A 115 21.39 30.04 7.46
CA THR A 115 21.83 31.43 7.53
C THR A 115 23.03 31.49 8.47
N GLU A 116 24.17 31.89 7.91
CA GLU A 116 25.31 32.39 8.67
C GLU A 116 24.82 33.56 9.55
N ALA A 117 25.01 33.42 10.86
CA ALA A 117 24.86 34.48 11.86
C ALA A 117 25.99 34.36 12.88
#